data_AF-A0A938PUA8-F1
#
_entry.id   AF-A0A938PUA8-F1
#
_cell.length_a   1.000
_cell.length_b   1.000
_cell.length_c   1.000
_cell.angle_alpha   90.00
_cell.angle_beta   90.00
_cell.angle_gamma   90.00
#
_symmetry.space_group_name_H-M   'P 1'
#
loop_
_entity.id
_entity.type
_entity.pdbx_description
1 polymer ?
#
loop_
_entity_poly.entity_id
_entity_poly.type
_entity_poly.pdbx_seq_one_letter_code
_entity_poly.pdbx_strand_id
1 'polypeptide(L)'
;MKKTLFCLAMLMSGSLLASTDHYILRDGNHVHHLKVKKLNEEYTVEMDIDFEPNAEEKNSKPCDAEVSGEAKVIGENKIQLKKHSEGEANYCTLDITLSPTGAKVDQSKDCDNFVTGICHFTSEGKEIPKIK
;
A
#
# COMPACT_ATOMS: atom_id res chain seq x y z
N MET A 1 -44.44 45.71 -10.85
CA MET A 1 -44.50 44.23 -10.77
C MET A 1 -43.10 43.72 -10.44
N LYS A 2 -42.89 43.15 -9.24
CA LYS A 2 -41.58 42.65 -8.78
C LYS A 2 -41.30 41.32 -9.51
N LYS A 3 -40.21 41.27 -10.29
CA LYS A 3 -39.73 40.02 -10.91
C LYS A 3 -38.64 39.43 -10.01
N THR A 4 -39.02 38.43 -9.23
CA THR A 4 -38.10 37.62 -8.44
C THR A 4 -37.37 36.67 -9.39
N LEU A 5 -36.09 36.95 -9.65
CA LEU A 5 -35.17 35.95 -10.20
C LEU A 5 -34.87 34.95 -9.08
N PHE A 6 -35.37 33.72 -9.22
CA PHE A 6 -34.95 32.60 -8.39
C PHE A 6 -33.63 32.08 -8.97
N CYS A 7 -32.50 32.40 -8.33
CA CYS A 7 -31.21 31.78 -8.65
C CYS A 7 -31.26 30.31 -8.23
N LEU A 8 -31.31 29.41 -9.21
CA LEU A 8 -31.09 27.98 -9.01
C LEU A 8 -29.59 27.74 -8.80
N ALA A 9 -29.11 27.94 -7.56
CA ALA A 9 -27.79 27.49 -7.17
C ALA A 9 -27.84 25.96 -7.05
N MET A 10 -27.57 25.26 -8.16
CA MET A 10 -27.26 23.84 -8.12
C MET A 10 -25.92 23.68 -7.39
N LEU A 11 -26.00 23.33 -6.10
CA LEU A 11 -24.90 22.76 -5.36
C LEU A 11 -24.48 21.47 -6.08
N MET A 12 -23.48 21.57 -6.94
CA MET A 12 -22.74 20.42 -7.44
C MET A 12 -21.98 19.84 -6.25
N SER A 13 -22.65 18.99 -5.49
CA SER A 13 -22.02 18.16 -4.46
C SER A 13 -21.01 17.28 -5.18
N GLY A 14 -19.71 17.62 -5.09
CA GLY A 14 -18.65 16.77 -5.61
C GLY A 14 -18.72 15.43 -4.90
N SER A 15 -19.03 14.36 -5.64
CA SER A 15 -18.99 13.00 -5.10
C SER A 15 -17.55 12.69 -4.71
N LEU A 16 -17.28 12.58 -3.41
CA LEU A 16 -16.01 12.04 -2.90
C LEU A 16 -15.92 10.58 -3.36
N LEU A 17 -15.05 10.30 -4.32
CA LEU A 17 -14.75 8.94 -4.75
C LEU A 17 -13.73 8.37 -3.76
N ALA A 18 -14.19 7.45 -2.92
CA ALA A 18 -13.36 6.69 -2.00
C ALA A 18 -13.35 5.22 -2.41
N SER A 19 -12.17 4.61 -2.50
CA SER A 19 -12.03 3.16 -2.63
C SER A 19 -10.99 2.64 -1.65
N THR A 20 -11.14 1.40 -1.23
CA THR A 20 -10.16 0.70 -0.41
C THR A 20 -10.03 -0.71 -0.95
N ASP A 21 -8.83 -1.03 -1.41
CA ASP A 21 -8.48 -2.33 -1.95
C ASP A 21 -7.52 -3.04 -1.00
N HIS A 22 -7.74 -4.33 -0.80
CA HIS A 22 -6.88 -5.20 -0.02
C HIS A 22 -6.29 -6.26 -0.93
N TYR A 23 -5.01 -6.57 -0.73
CA TYR A 23 -4.28 -7.58 -1.49
C TYR A 23 -3.53 -8.46 -0.49
N ILE A 24 -3.64 -9.78 -0.61
CA ILE A 24 -2.98 -10.71 0.32
C ILE A 24 -2.27 -11.81 -0.44
N LEU A 25 -0.96 -11.93 -0.24
CA LEU A 25 -0.16 -13.07 -0.69
C LEU A 25 0.25 -13.90 0.52
N ARG A 26 0.06 -15.21 0.42
CA ARG A 26 0.60 -16.17 1.39
C ARG A 26 1.60 -17.06 0.67
N ASP A 27 2.83 -17.09 1.15
CA ASP A 27 3.90 -17.93 0.64
C ASP A 27 4.47 -18.77 1.78
N GLY A 28 3.94 -19.98 1.94
CA GLY A 28 4.11 -20.75 3.16
C GLY A 28 3.55 -19.97 4.36
N ASN A 29 4.43 -19.67 5.31
CA ASN A 29 4.11 -18.90 6.51
C ASN A 29 4.36 -17.39 6.39
N HIS A 30 4.87 -16.92 5.25
CA HIS A 30 4.99 -15.48 4.99
C HIS A 30 3.67 -14.94 4.47
N VAL A 31 3.17 -13.89 5.11
CA VAL A 31 1.97 -13.17 4.72
C VAL A 31 2.36 -11.76 4.34
N HIS A 32 2.01 -11.36 3.13
CA HIS A 32 2.11 -9.98 2.67
C HIS A 32 0.70 -9.46 2.54
N HIS A 33 0.34 -8.43 3.28
CA HIS A 33 -0.91 -7.72 3.11
C HIS A 33 -0.61 -6.29 2.68
N LEU A 34 -1.11 -5.94 1.50
CA LEU A 34 -1.10 -4.58 0.98
C LEU A 34 -2.52 -4.03 1.03
N LYS A 35 -2.66 -2.80 1.50
CA LYS A 35 -3.91 -2.06 1.51
C LYS A 35 -3.69 -0.72 0.82
N VAL A 36 -4.52 -0.45 -0.17
CA VAL A 36 -4.48 0.76 -0.97
C VAL A 36 -5.80 1.48 -0.81
N LYS A 37 -5.76 2.64 -0.17
CA LYS A 37 -6.88 3.57 -0.10
C LYS A 37 -6.69 4.65 -1.16
N LYS A 38 -7.77 4.98 -1.86
CA LYS A 38 -7.82 6.13 -2.74
C LYS A 38 -8.94 7.04 -2.28
N LEU A 39 -8.62 8.31 -2.07
CA LEU A 39 -9.61 9.35 -1.80
C LEU A 39 -9.35 10.49 -2.79
N ASN A 40 -10.27 10.67 -3.74
CA ASN A 40 -10.05 11.55 -4.90
C ASN A 40 -8.79 11.16 -5.69
N GLU A 41 -7.77 12.00 -5.70
CA GLU A 41 -6.49 11.78 -6.40
C GLU A 41 -5.36 11.37 -5.44
N GLU A 42 -5.66 11.26 -4.14
CA GLU A 42 -4.69 10.92 -3.11
C GLU A 42 -4.73 9.42 -2.82
N TYR A 43 -3.55 8.81 -2.73
CA TYR A 43 -3.40 7.42 -2.32
C TYR A 43 -2.77 7.35 -0.93
N THR A 44 -3.31 6.48 -0.09
CA THR A 44 -2.67 6.04 1.14
C THR A 44 -2.40 4.55 1.04
N VAL A 45 -1.19 4.15 1.36
CA VAL A 45 -0.75 2.76 1.35
C VAL A 45 -0.39 2.33 2.76
N GLU A 46 -0.72 1.09 3.08
CA GLU A 46 -0.31 0.38 4.27
C GLU A 46 0.10 -1.01 3.80
N MET A 47 1.33 -1.41 4.14
CA MET A 47 1.90 -2.71 3.81
C MET A 47 2.39 -3.35 5.09
N ASP A 48 1.89 -4.53 5.39
CA ASP A 48 2.31 -5.35 6.51
C ASP A 48 2.83 -6.71 6.04
N ILE A 49 3.88 -7.15 6.71
CA ILE A 49 4.51 -8.45 6.53
C ILE A 49 4.47 -9.16 7.86
N ASP A 50 4.03 -10.41 7.84
CA ASP A 50 4.03 -11.30 8.99
C ASP A 50 4.64 -12.64 8.60
N PHE A 51 5.51 -13.16 9.46
CA PHE A 51 6.08 -14.48 9.34
C PHE A 51 6.12 -15.15 10.71
N GLU A 52 5.45 -16.30 10.82
CA GLU A 52 5.49 -17.16 11.98
C GLU A 52 6.05 -18.55 11.60
N PRO A 53 7.26 -18.92 12.07
CA PRO A 53 7.91 -20.16 11.65
C PRO A 53 7.17 -21.42 12.12
N ASN A 54 7.09 -22.43 11.26
CA ASN A 54 6.59 -23.76 11.62
C ASN A 54 7.73 -24.71 12.05
N ALA A 55 7.37 -25.97 12.34
CA ALA A 55 8.31 -27.00 12.80
C ALA A 55 9.43 -27.36 11.80
N GLU A 56 9.25 -27.07 10.51
CA GLU A 56 10.24 -27.25 9.44
C GLU A 56 11.21 -26.06 9.36
N GLU A 57 10.84 -24.90 9.94
CA GLU A 57 11.58 -23.64 9.92
C GLU A 57 12.29 -23.37 11.26
N LYS A 58 12.72 -24.45 11.95
CA LYS A 58 13.22 -24.50 13.35
C LYS A 58 14.30 -23.49 13.77
N ASN A 59 14.93 -22.79 12.84
CA ASN A 59 15.97 -21.79 13.11
C ASN A 59 15.58 -20.37 12.66
N SER A 60 14.45 -20.20 12.00
CA SER A 60 13.92 -18.90 11.63
C SER A 60 13.30 -18.25 12.87
N LYS A 61 13.43 -16.93 12.97
CA LYS A 61 12.74 -16.14 14.00
C LYS A 61 11.47 -15.57 13.38
N PRO A 62 10.37 -15.47 14.14
CA PRO A 62 9.22 -14.70 13.67
C PRO A 62 9.65 -13.27 13.39
N CYS A 63 9.02 -12.66 12.39
CA CYS A 63 9.22 -11.25 12.08
C CYS A 63 7.90 -10.63 11.65
N ASP A 64 7.70 -9.40 12.11
CA ASP A 64 6.63 -8.52 11.70
C ASP A 64 7.23 -7.20 11.25
N ALA A 65 6.62 -6.58 10.24
CA ALA A 65 6.99 -5.25 9.79
C ALA A 65 5.81 -4.55 9.14
N GLU A 66 5.68 -3.25 9.40
CA GLU A 66 4.65 -2.42 8.80
C GLU A 66 5.27 -1.15 8.22
N VAL A 67 4.82 -0.75 7.03
CA VAL A 67 5.08 0.58 6.50
C VAL A 67 3.80 1.19 5.93
N SER A 68 3.51 2.41 6.37
CA SER A 68 2.31 3.12 5.97
C SER A 68 2.56 4.61 5.75
N GLY A 69 1.79 5.20 4.82
CA GLY A 69 1.90 6.59 4.44
C GLY A 69 1.19 6.96 3.14
N GLU A 70 1.31 8.22 2.76
CA GLU A 70 0.86 8.71 1.47
C GLU A 70 1.70 8.12 0.33
N ALA A 71 1.05 7.79 -0.78
CA ALA A 71 1.68 7.34 -2.00
C ALA A 71 1.38 8.29 -3.16
N LYS A 72 2.38 8.51 -4.01
CA LYS A 72 2.28 9.38 -5.19
C LYS A 72 2.14 8.54 -6.45
N VAL A 73 1.32 8.99 -7.39
CA VAL A 73 1.25 8.39 -8.72
C VAL A 73 2.55 8.68 -9.46
N ILE A 74 3.22 7.63 -9.94
CA ILE A 74 4.50 7.72 -10.68
C ILE A 74 4.40 7.18 -12.12
N GLY A 75 3.24 6.65 -12.50
CA GLY A 75 2.97 6.16 -13.84
C GLY A 75 1.59 5.54 -13.96
N GLU A 76 1.29 4.97 -15.12
CA GLU A 76 0.05 4.24 -15.34
C GLU A 76 -0.01 3.02 -14.40
N ASN A 77 -1.03 2.99 -13.54
CA ASN A 77 -1.21 1.97 -12.50
C ASN A 77 -0.04 1.83 -11.53
N LYS A 78 0.83 2.84 -11.40
CA LYS A 78 1.97 2.82 -10.49
C LYS A 78 1.88 3.91 -9.45
N ILE A 79 1.97 3.52 -8.19
CA ILE A 79 2.05 4.43 -7.05
C ILE A 79 3.32 4.13 -6.25
N GLN A 80 3.85 5.15 -5.58
CA GLN A 80 5.09 5.06 -4.81
C GLN A 80 4.88 5.63 -3.42
N LEU A 81 5.14 4.82 -2.40
CA LEU A 81 5.24 5.25 -1.01
C LEU A 81 6.71 5.54 -0.70
N LYS A 82 6.98 6.64 0.03
CA LYS A 82 8.31 6.92 0.59
C LYS A 82 8.19 7.17 2.08
N LYS A 83 8.83 6.32 2.88
CA LYS A 83 8.90 6.43 4.34
C LYS A 83 10.32 6.74 4.78
N HIS A 84 10.49 7.77 5.60
CA HIS A 84 11.77 8.12 6.20
C HIS A 84 12.13 7.11 7.29
N SER A 85 13.35 6.56 7.27
CA SER A 85 13.86 5.69 8.34
C SER A 85 14.14 6.50 9.60
N GLU A 86 13.60 6.10 10.75
CA GLU A 86 13.92 6.78 12.01
C GLU A 86 15.42 6.59 12.32
N GLY A 87 16.16 7.71 12.42
CA GLY A 87 17.58 7.69 12.77
C GLY A 87 18.57 7.61 11.60
N GLU A 88 18.10 7.44 10.36
CA GLU A 88 18.94 7.47 9.16
C GLU A 88 18.49 8.54 8.16
N ALA A 89 19.40 8.98 7.27
CA ALA A 89 19.08 9.95 6.22
C ALA A 89 18.42 9.31 4.97
N ASN A 90 18.07 8.02 5.06
CA ASN A 90 17.59 7.21 3.94
C ASN A 90 16.06 7.05 3.98
N TYR A 91 15.49 6.69 2.83
CA TYR A 91 14.05 6.50 2.68
C TYR A 91 13.76 5.10 2.16
N CYS A 92 12.95 4.34 2.90
CA CYS A 92 12.31 3.16 2.33
C CYS A 92 11.30 3.61 1.28
N THR A 93 11.50 3.15 0.05
CA THR A 93 10.61 3.39 -1.07
C THR A 93 9.95 2.09 -1.47
N LEU A 94 8.62 2.09 -1.55
CA LEU A 94 7.84 1.00 -2.13
C LEU A 94 7.24 1.44 -3.46
N ASP A 95 7.63 0.77 -4.54
CA ASP A 95 7.04 0.93 -5.86
C ASP A 95 5.95 -0.12 -6.07
N ILE A 96 4.71 0.33 -6.20
CA ILE A 96 3.54 -0.53 -6.23
C ILE A 96 2.91 -0.44 -7.60
N THR A 97 2.90 -1.56 -8.31
CA THR A 97 2.21 -1.70 -9.59
C THR A 97 0.87 -2.39 -9.36
N LEU A 98 -0.22 -1.68 -9.63
CA LEU A 98 -1.59 -2.17 -9.48
C LEU A 98 -2.07 -2.82 -10.78
N SER A 99 -2.89 -3.86 -10.64
CA SER A 99 -3.64 -4.48 -11.73
C SER A 99 -5.11 -4.63 -11.30
N PRO A 100 -6.03 -4.95 -12.24
CA PRO A 100 -7.42 -5.21 -11.88
C PRO A 100 -7.59 -6.38 -10.89
N THR A 101 -6.62 -7.31 -10.85
CA THR A 101 -6.68 -8.56 -10.10
C THR A 101 -5.69 -8.65 -8.95
N GLY A 102 -4.73 -7.73 -8.86
CA GLY A 102 -3.64 -7.84 -7.90
C GLY A 102 -2.73 -6.61 -7.84
N ALA A 103 -1.61 -6.78 -7.16
CA ALA A 103 -0.56 -5.79 -7.06
C ALA A 103 0.82 -6.45 -7.05
N LYS A 104 1.86 -5.72 -7.44
CA LYS A 104 3.26 -6.10 -7.25
C LYS A 104 3.97 -5.01 -6.49
N VAL A 105 4.86 -5.39 -5.59
CA VAL A 105 5.60 -4.46 -4.75
C VAL A 105 7.09 -4.69 -4.95
N ASP A 106 7.81 -3.65 -5.32
CA ASP A 106 9.27 -3.60 -5.30
C ASP A 106 9.71 -2.66 -4.18
N GLN A 107 10.82 -2.96 -3.51
CA GLN A 107 11.35 -2.15 -2.41
C GLN A 107 12.75 -1.63 -2.72
N SER A 108 13.08 -0.44 -2.22
CA SER A 108 14.47 0.02 -2.13
C SER A 108 15.24 -0.77 -1.07
N LYS A 109 16.56 -0.86 -1.20
CA LYS A 109 17.44 -1.47 -0.19
C LYS A 109 17.31 -0.84 1.21
N ASP A 110 17.00 0.46 1.27
CA ASP A 110 16.83 1.18 2.54
C ASP A 110 15.60 0.71 3.36
N CYS A 111 14.73 -0.12 2.76
CA CYS A 111 13.65 -0.78 3.48
C CYS A 111 14.14 -1.87 4.44
N ASP A 112 15.38 -2.36 4.28
CA ASP A 112 16.01 -3.31 5.19
C ASP A 112 16.14 -2.75 6.63
N ASN A 113 16.03 -1.43 6.80
CA ASN A 113 15.99 -0.76 8.11
C ASN A 113 14.63 -0.83 8.81
N PHE A 114 13.57 -1.25 8.10
CA PHE A 114 12.21 -1.37 8.62
C PHE A 114 11.78 -2.82 8.84
N VAL A 115 12.56 -3.77 8.34
CA VAL A 115 12.28 -5.21 8.42
C VAL A 115 13.44 -5.91 9.12
N THR A 116 13.18 -7.08 9.71
CA THR A 116 14.25 -7.89 10.32
C THR A 116 14.24 -9.30 9.77
N GLY A 117 15.43 -9.93 9.76
CA GLY A 117 15.56 -11.33 9.38
C GLY A 117 15.21 -11.56 7.90
N ILE A 118 14.21 -12.39 7.67
CA ILE A 118 13.78 -12.83 6.33
C ILE A 118 12.60 -12.00 5.78
N CYS A 119 11.95 -11.19 6.62
CA CYS A 119 10.84 -10.36 6.19
C CYS A 119 11.31 -9.27 5.23
N HIS A 120 10.50 -9.02 4.20
CA HIS A 120 10.73 -7.98 3.22
C HIS A 120 9.38 -7.57 2.61
N PHE A 121 9.23 -6.30 2.26
CA PHE A 121 8.00 -5.77 1.65
C PHE A 121 7.85 -6.14 0.17
N THR A 122 8.95 -6.42 -0.53
CA THR A 122 8.89 -6.83 -1.94
C THR A 122 8.06 -8.09 -2.11
N SER A 123 7.29 -8.20 -3.20
CA SER A 123 6.58 -9.44 -3.53
C SER A 123 7.45 -10.41 -4.34
N GLU A 124 8.74 -10.12 -4.51
CA GLU A 124 9.70 -10.92 -5.29
C GLU A 124 9.19 -11.22 -6.72
N GLY A 125 8.49 -10.25 -7.32
CA GLY A 125 7.87 -10.37 -8.64
C GLY A 125 6.56 -11.17 -8.69
N LYS A 126 6.16 -11.83 -7.59
CA LYS A 126 4.85 -12.48 -7.43
C LYS A 126 3.75 -11.43 -7.41
N GLU A 127 2.61 -11.75 -8.00
CA GLU A 127 1.42 -10.91 -7.89
C GLU A 127 0.73 -11.19 -6.54
N ILE A 128 0.48 -10.15 -5.77
CA ILE A 128 -0.34 -10.17 -4.55
C ILE A 128 -1.80 -10.08 -4.98
N PRO A 129 -2.60 -11.16 -4.88
CA PRO A 129 -3.98 -11.15 -5.35
C PRO A 129 -4.86 -10.18 -4.57
N LYS A 130 -5.72 -9.45 -5.28
CA LYS A 130 -6.75 -8.61 -4.68
C LYS A 130 -7.82 -9.49 -4.05
N ILE A 131 -8.18 -9.19 -2.81
CA ILE A 131 -9.29 -9.84 -2.11
C ILE A 131 -10.54 -8.95 -2.14
N LYS A 132 -11.71 -9.58 -2.15
CA LYS A 132 -13.02 -8.92 -2.19
C LYS A 132 -13.58 -8.74 -0.78
#